data_AF-A0A0B4G6M9-F1
#
_entry.id   AF-A0A0B4G6M9-F1
#
_cell.length_a   1.000
_cell.length_b   1.000
_cell.length_c   1.000
_cell.angle_alpha   90.00
_cell.angle_beta   90.00
_cell.angle_gamma   90.00
#
_symmetry.space_group_name_H-M   'P 1'
#
loop_
_entity.id
_entity.type
_entity.pdbx_description
1 polymer ?
#
loop_
_entity_poly.entity_id
_entity_poly.type
_entity_poly.pdbx_seq_one_letter_code
_entity_poly.pdbx_strand_id
1 'polypeptide(L)'
;MDPLSIIASTLAIVQAISMIYKAIQHLSGLPNKFREVNRNLPLMQSTLNLARDQLLGLPLDEPSKIAIQPMVSACKEKAKALQDIFNKVGKGVKSTKDGSLLDFYCNYLRPLGKAHRVENLIQSILQDLDALATNQLFKTATRSQMAQLKEAIN
;
A
#
# COMPACT_ATOMS: atom_id res chain seq x y z
N MET A 1 12.29 14.37 3.81
CA MET A 1 12.37 13.11 4.58
C MET A 1 13.35 12.22 3.86
N ASP A 2 14.26 11.57 4.58
CA ASP A 2 15.17 10.58 4.01
C ASP A 2 14.41 9.27 3.65
N PRO A 3 14.99 8.40 2.81
CA PRO A 3 14.35 7.16 2.38
C PRO A 3 13.92 6.22 3.52
N LEU A 4 14.68 6.11 4.60
CA LEU A 4 14.33 5.26 5.75
C LEU A 4 13.10 5.78 6.47
N SER A 5 13.04 7.09 6.72
CA SER A 5 11.88 7.75 7.31
C SER A 5 10.62 7.59 6.44
N ILE A 6 10.77 7.60 5.11
CA ILE A 6 9.66 7.39 4.19
C ILE A 6 9.15 5.94 4.28
N ILE A 7 10.04 4.94 4.24
CA ILE A 7 9.67 3.53 4.36
C ILE A 7 8.99 3.25 5.70
N ALA A 8 9.52 3.77 6.81
CA ALA A 8 8.91 3.62 8.13
C ALA A 8 7.51 4.23 8.17
N SER A 9 7.31 5.40 7.56
CA SER A 9 5.98 6.02 7.42
C SER A 9 5.03 5.13 6.62
N THR A 10 5.50 4.56 5.50
CA THR A 10 4.70 3.68 4.64
C THR A 10 4.30 2.41 5.38
N LEU A 11 5.20 1.80 6.15
CA LEU A 11 4.90 0.66 7.02
C LEU A 11 3.78 0.97 8.01
N ALA A 12 3.83 2.12 8.67
CA ALA A 12 2.78 2.55 9.60
C ALA A 12 1.42 2.72 8.90
N ILE A 13 1.42 3.25 7.67
CA ILE A 13 0.20 3.36 6.85
C ILE A 13 -0.36 1.98 6.49
N VAL A 14 0.49 1.05 6.06
CA VAL A 14 0.09 -0.34 5.73
C VAL A 14 -0.52 -1.05 6.95
N GLN A 15 0.08 -0.87 8.13
CA GLN A 15 -0.45 -1.41 9.38
C GLN A 15 -1.82 -0.80 9.73
N ALA A 16 -1.98 0.51 9.59
CA ALA A 16 -3.24 1.18 9.81
C ALA A 16 -4.34 0.69 8.86
N ILE A 17 -4.04 0.47 7.57
CA ILE A 17 -4.98 -0.12 6.60
C ILE A 17 -5.42 -1.52 7.08
N SER A 18 -4.49 -2.35 7.54
CA SER A 18 -4.81 -3.69 8.08
C SER A 18 -5.73 -3.60 9.30
N MET A 19 -5.49 -2.65 10.21
CA MET A 19 -6.36 -2.44 11.38
C MET A 19 -7.77 -2.00 10.98
N ILE A 20 -7.88 -1.06 10.03
CA ILE A 20 -9.17 -0.60 9.53
C ILE A 20 -9.90 -1.76 8.85
N TYR A 21 -9.21 -2.56 8.02
CA TYR A 21 -9.81 -3.73 7.38
C TYR A 21 -10.39 -4.70 8.41
N LYS A 22 -9.62 -5.06 9.45
CA LYS A 22 -10.07 -5.96 10.52
C LYS A 22 -11.35 -5.44 11.21
N ALA A 23 -11.49 -4.12 11.32
CA ALA A 23 -12.67 -3.48 11.90
C ALA A 23 -13.89 -3.45 10.96
N ILE A 24 -13.71 -3.56 9.63
CA ILE A 24 -14.82 -3.46 8.65
C ILE A 24 -15.11 -4.77 7.91
N GLN A 25 -14.27 -5.81 8.04
CA GLN A 25 -14.35 -7.05 7.26
C GLN A 25 -15.66 -7.84 7.45
N HIS A 26 -16.37 -7.62 8.56
CA HIS A 26 -17.61 -8.32 8.90
C HIS A 26 -18.86 -7.64 8.32
N LEU A 27 -18.71 -6.50 7.65
CA LEU A 27 -19.83 -5.70 7.17
C LEU A 27 -20.41 -6.27 5.87
N SER A 28 -21.74 -6.40 5.85
CA SER A 28 -22.48 -6.74 4.64
C SER A 28 -22.33 -5.66 3.58
N GLY A 29 -21.98 -6.05 2.35
CA GLY A 29 -21.81 -5.12 1.24
C GLY A 29 -20.42 -4.48 1.14
N LEU A 30 -19.44 -4.92 1.94
CA LEU A 30 -18.05 -4.53 1.73
C LEU A 30 -17.56 -5.05 0.36
N PRO A 31 -17.05 -4.18 -0.54
CA PRO A 31 -16.60 -4.63 -1.85
C PRO A 31 -15.45 -5.64 -1.75
N ASN A 32 -15.46 -6.66 -2.61
CA ASN A 32 -14.42 -7.71 -2.66
C ASN A 32 -12.99 -7.15 -2.82
N LYS A 33 -12.85 -5.97 -3.43
CA LYS A 33 -11.56 -5.27 -3.57
C LYS A 33 -10.87 -5.00 -2.22
N PHE A 34 -11.61 -4.78 -1.13
CA PHE A 34 -11.01 -4.63 0.20
C PHE A 34 -10.37 -5.93 0.70
N ARG A 35 -10.94 -7.08 0.34
CA ARG A 35 -10.34 -8.39 0.65
C ARG A 35 -9.07 -8.61 -0.17
N GLU A 36 -9.05 -8.20 -1.43
CA GLU A 36 -7.86 -8.25 -2.28
C GLU A 36 -6.73 -7.39 -1.69
N VAL A 37 -7.02 -6.17 -1.22
CA VAL A 37 -6.04 -5.33 -0.50
C VAL A 37 -5.44 -6.12 0.65
N ASN A 38 -6.28 -6.67 1.52
CA ASN A 38 -5.82 -7.36 2.73
C ASN A 38 -4.94 -8.59 2.42
N ARG A 39 -5.15 -9.27 1.29
CA ARG A 39 -4.28 -10.37 0.84
C ARG A 39 -2.87 -9.88 0.46
N ASN A 40 -2.76 -8.65 -0.04
CA ASN A 40 -1.49 -8.07 -0.47
C ASN A 40 -0.74 -7.30 0.64
N LEU A 41 -1.42 -6.88 1.71
CA LEU A 41 -0.78 -6.15 2.83
C LEU A 41 0.42 -6.88 3.46
N PRO A 42 0.39 -8.21 3.71
CA PRO A 42 1.54 -8.93 4.27
C PRO A 42 2.76 -8.88 3.35
N LEU A 43 2.55 -9.01 2.04
CA LEU A 43 3.61 -8.91 1.04
C LEU A 43 4.20 -7.49 1.03
N MET A 44 3.34 -6.47 1.01
CA MET A 44 3.77 -5.06 1.07
C MET A 44 4.61 -4.78 2.31
N GLN A 45 4.17 -5.26 3.48
CA GLN A 45 4.88 -5.08 4.75
C GLN A 45 6.24 -5.79 4.74
N SER A 46 6.29 -7.01 4.18
CA SER A 46 7.53 -7.79 4.10
C SER A 46 8.56 -7.13 3.18
N THR A 47 8.15 -6.65 2.00
CA THR A 47 9.03 -5.95 1.05
C THR A 47 9.55 -4.63 1.64
N LEU A 48 8.69 -3.85 2.29
CA LEU A 48 9.10 -2.60 2.94
C LEU A 48 10.06 -2.83 4.12
N ASN A 49 9.84 -3.87 4.93
CA ASN A 49 10.77 -4.24 6.01
C ASN A 49 12.14 -4.64 5.45
N LEU A 50 12.17 -5.46 4.40
CA LEU A 50 13.43 -5.83 3.76
C LEU A 50 14.17 -4.61 3.22
N ALA A 51 13.45 -3.70 2.54
CA ALA A 51 14.03 -2.48 2.03
C ALA A 51 14.60 -1.62 3.17
N ARG A 52 13.87 -1.48 4.28
CA ARG A 52 14.37 -0.79 5.47
C ARG A 52 15.63 -1.43 6.03
N ASP A 53 15.63 -2.75 6.23
CA ASP A 53 16.72 -3.48 6.88
C ASP A 53 18.01 -3.44 6.03
N GLN A 54 17.87 -3.48 4.70
CA GLN A 54 19.00 -3.28 3.78
C GLN A 54 19.57 -1.87 3.84
N LEU A 55 18.72 -0.84 3.88
CA LEU A 55 19.16 0.55 3.98
C LEU A 55 19.78 0.88 5.35
N LEU A 56 19.43 0.15 6.41
CA LEU A 56 20.09 0.22 7.72
C LEU A 56 21.46 -0.46 7.71
N GLY A 57 21.61 -1.55 6.94
CA GLY A 57 22.86 -2.31 6.83
C GLY A 57 23.88 -1.72 5.84
N LEU A 58 23.50 -0.73 5.04
CA LEU A 58 24.35 -0.10 4.03
C LEU A 58 24.53 1.39 4.32
N PRO A 59 25.78 1.90 4.45
CA PRO A 59 26.00 3.33 4.39
C PRO A 59 25.72 3.81 2.97
N LEU A 60 24.51 4.31 2.74
CA LEU A 60 24.12 4.89 1.44
C LEU A 60 24.84 6.22 1.25
N ASP A 61 25.52 6.36 0.12
CA ASP A 61 25.98 7.64 -0.36
C ASP A 61 24.79 8.52 -0.79
N GLU A 62 25.03 9.82 -0.85
CA GLU A 62 24.00 10.81 -1.18
C GLU A 62 23.34 10.56 -2.56
N PRO A 63 24.09 10.19 -3.62
CA PRO A 63 23.51 9.79 -4.90
C PRO A 63 22.51 8.62 -4.80
N SER A 64 22.81 7.58 -4.02
CA SER A 64 21.90 6.44 -3.83
C SER A 64 20.61 6.85 -3.12
N LYS A 65 20.71 7.73 -2.12
CA LYS A 65 19.52 8.26 -1.43
C LYS A 65 18.63 9.04 -2.39
N ILE A 66 19.23 9.92 -3.21
CA ILE A 66 18.51 10.72 -4.21
C ILE A 66 17.80 9.81 -5.23
N ALA A 67 18.45 8.72 -5.65
CA ALA A 67 17.87 7.78 -6.61
C ALA A 67 16.67 6.99 -6.04
N ILE A 68 16.71 6.61 -4.76
CA ILE A 68 15.66 5.78 -4.13
C ILE A 68 14.48 6.64 -3.63
N GLN A 69 14.75 7.85 -3.14
CA GLN A 69 13.75 8.73 -2.55
C GLN A 69 12.46 8.91 -3.37
N PRO A 70 12.48 9.17 -4.70
CA PRO A 70 11.24 9.31 -5.47
C PRO A 70 10.41 8.02 -5.52
N MET A 71 11.06 6.84 -5.58
CA MET A 71 10.37 5.55 -5.61
C MET A 71 9.62 5.29 -4.31
N VAL A 72 10.29 5.45 -3.17
CA VAL A 72 9.66 5.24 -1.85
C VAL A 72 8.61 6.31 -1.55
N SER A 73 8.77 7.52 -2.07
CA SER A 73 7.78 8.61 -1.93
C SER A 73 6.51 8.31 -2.73
N ALA A 74 6.63 7.85 -3.97
CA ALA A 74 5.48 7.47 -4.80
C ALA A 74 4.67 6.35 -4.14
N CYS A 75 5.35 5.32 -3.61
CA CYS A 75 4.71 4.24 -2.87
C CYS A 75 3.96 4.76 -1.63
N LYS A 76 4.54 5.70 -0.88
CA LYS A 76 3.92 6.32 0.30
C LYS A 76 2.63 7.06 -0.06
N GLU A 77 2.65 7.90 -1.09
CA GLU A 77 1.48 8.70 -1.47
C GLU A 77 0.32 7.81 -1.94
N LYS A 78 0.60 6.75 -2.69
CA LYS A 78 -0.43 5.77 -3.08
C LYS A 78 -0.97 5.01 -1.87
N ALA A 79 -0.10 4.63 -0.92
CA ALA A 79 -0.52 3.98 0.32
C ALA A 79 -1.41 4.90 1.17
N LYS A 80 -1.12 6.21 1.23
CA LYS A 80 -2.01 7.19 1.90
C LYS A 80 -3.36 7.29 1.21
N ALA A 81 -3.40 7.39 -0.11
CA ALA A 81 -4.66 7.42 -0.86
C ALA A 81 -5.50 6.17 -0.56
N LEU A 82 -4.87 5.00 -0.48
CA LEU A 82 -5.53 3.76 -0.09
C LEU A 82 -6.05 3.81 1.37
N GLN A 83 -5.25 4.34 2.30
CA GLN A 83 -5.66 4.55 3.69
C GLN A 83 -6.86 5.49 3.82
N ASP A 84 -6.90 6.57 3.03
CA ASP A 84 -8.02 7.52 3.05
C ASP A 84 -9.32 6.86 2.62
N ILE A 85 -9.28 6.00 1.59
CA ILE A 85 -10.45 5.21 1.17
C ILE A 85 -10.92 4.29 2.30
N PHE A 86 -9.99 3.57 2.94
CA PHE A 86 -10.31 2.69 4.07
C PHE A 86 -10.91 3.47 5.25
N ASN A 87 -10.32 4.62 5.58
CA ASN A 87 -10.82 5.51 6.63
C ASN A 87 -12.23 6.02 6.31
N LYS A 88 -12.51 6.38 5.06
CA LYS A 88 -13.84 6.86 4.66
C LYS A 88 -14.87 5.75 4.73
N VAL A 89 -14.55 4.55 4.25
CA VAL A 89 -15.44 3.39 4.40
C VAL A 89 -15.67 3.09 5.88
N GLY A 90 -14.63 2.99 6.70
CA GLY A 90 -14.77 2.76 8.14
C GLY A 90 -15.57 3.85 8.88
N LYS A 91 -15.55 5.10 8.43
CA LYS A 91 -16.39 6.19 8.97
C LYS A 91 -17.83 6.12 8.46
N GLY A 92 -18.05 5.80 7.18
CA GLY A 92 -19.38 5.66 6.58
C GLY A 92 -20.25 4.61 7.29
N VAL A 93 -19.61 3.57 7.84
CA VAL A 93 -20.24 2.54 8.68
C VAL A 93 -20.84 3.11 9.96
N LYS A 94 -20.23 4.14 10.55
CA LYS A 94 -20.74 4.79 11.76
C LYS A 94 -21.94 5.71 11.47
N SER A 95 -22.15 6.08 10.22
CA SER A 95 -23.14 7.09 9.80
C SER A 95 -24.34 6.52 9.03
N THR A 96 -24.28 5.28 8.56
CA THR A 96 -25.35 4.67 7.76
C THR A 96 -26.32 3.91 8.67
N LYS A 97 -27.39 4.58 9.09
CA LYS A 97 -28.54 3.89 9.71
C LYS A 97 -29.42 3.16 8.69
N ASP A 98 -29.41 3.58 7.41
CA ASP A 98 -30.40 3.12 6.40
C ASP A 98 -29.86 2.96 4.95
N GLY A 99 -28.54 2.98 4.72
CA GLY A 99 -27.94 2.98 3.36
C GLY A 99 -26.92 1.86 3.11
N SER A 100 -26.84 1.38 1.87
CA SER A 100 -25.84 0.37 1.47
C SER A 100 -24.42 0.93 1.51
N LEU A 101 -23.51 0.25 2.22
CA LEU A 101 -22.08 0.59 2.27
C LEU A 101 -21.45 0.64 0.87
N LEU A 102 -21.96 -0.20 -0.05
CA LEU A 102 -21.55 -0.24 -1.44
C LEU A 102 -21.91 1.07 -2.16
N ASP A 103 -23.09 1.63 -1.91
CA ASP A 103 -23.52 2.88 -2.53
C ASP A 103 -22.71 4.06 -2.01
N PHE A 104 -22.44 4.11 -0.71
CA PHE A 104 -21.52 5.09 -0.13
C PHE A 104 -20.13 5.02 -0.78
N TYR A 105 -19.57 3.82 -0.89
CA TYR A 105 -18.28 3.60 -1.53
C TYR A 105 -18.27 4.04 -3.00
N CYS A 106 -19.27 3.64 -3.79
CA CYS A 106 -19.41 4.02 -5.19
C CYS A 106 -19.54 5.53 -5.35
N ASN A 107 -20.34 6.19 -4.52
CA ASN A 107 -20.53 7.65 -4.55
C ASN A 107 -19.26 8.40 -4.15
N TYR A 108 -18.50 7.88 -3.18
CA TYR A 108 -17.23 8.47 -2.76
C TYR A 108 -16.13 8.33 -3.83
N LEU A 109 -16.01 7.16 -4.48
CA LEU A 109 -14.97 6.93 -5.49
C LEU A 109 -15.29 7.51 -6.87
N ARG A 110 -16.58 7.64 -7.24
CA ARG A 110 -17.00 8.17 -8.55
C ARG A 110 -16.33 9.50 -8.92
N PRO A 111 -16.27 10.53 -8.04
CA PRO A 111 -15.61 11.81 -8.38
C PRO A 111 -14.08 11.74 -8.40
N LEU A 112 -13.45 10.76 -7.75
CA LEU A 112 -11.98 10.66 -7.66
C LEU A 112 -11.34 10.09 -8.94
N GLY A 113 -12.14 9.60 -9.88
CA GLY A 113 -11.66 9.03 -11.14
C GLY A 113 -11.03 7.64 -10.98
N LYS A 114 -10.59 7.06 -12.11
CA LYS A 114 -10.12 5.66 -12.16
C LYS A 114 -8.81 5.43 -11.39
N ALA A 115 -7.90 6.40 -11.36
CA ALA A 115 -6.59 6.25 -10.70
C ALA A 115 -6.68 6.03 -9.18
N HIS A 116 -7.75 6.53 -8.55
CA HIS A 116 -8.00 6.40 -7.10
C HIS A 116 -8.87 5.19 -6.75
N ARG A 117 -9.10 4.29 -7.71
CA ARG A 117 -9.76 3.03 -7.40
C ARG A 117 -8.83 2.12 -6.63
N VAL A 118 -9.41 1.36 -5.71
CA VAL A 118 -8.68 0.44 -4.83
C VAL A 118 -7.82 -0.53 -5.64
N GLU A 119 -8.33 -1.09 -6.74
CA GLU A 119 -7.57 -2.01 -7.59
C GLU A 119 -6.32 -1.36 -8.21
N ASN A 120 -6.46 -0.13 -8.73
CA ASN A 120 -5.37 0.57 -9.39
C ASN A 120 -4.31 1.02 -8.38
N LEU A 121 -4.74 1.46 -7.20
CA LEU A 121 -3.82 1.81 -6.13
C LEU A 121 -2.99 0.61 -5.66
N ILE A 122 -3.61 -0.55 -5.42
CA ILE A 122 -2.87 -1.77 -5.07
C ILE A 122 -1.87 -2.12 -6.17
N GLN A 123 -2.33 -2.20 -7.43
CA GLN A 123 -1.47 -2.58 -8.55
C GLN A 123 -0.29 -1.63 -8.69
N SER A 124 -0.52 -0.32 -8.60
CA SER A 124 0.54 0.69 -8.66
C SER A 124 1.48 0.64 -7.45
N ILE A 125 1.00 0.30 -6.26
CA ILE A 125 1.88 0.10 -5.09
C ILE A 125 2.73 -1.15 -5.27
N LEU A 126 2.16 -2.26 -5.74
CA LEU A 126 2.92 -3.47 -6.02
C LEU A 126 3.98 -3.20 -7.10
N GLN A 127 3.66 -2.49 -8.17
CA GLN A 127 4.63 -2.09 -9.18
C GLN A 127 5.77 -1.23 -8.61
N ASP A 128 5.48 -0.27 -7.73
CA ASP A 128 6.52 0.53 -7.06
C ASP A 128 7.41 -0.34 -6.17
N LEU A 129 6.82 -1.32 -5.47
CA LEU A 129 7.55 -2.26 -4.63
C LEU A 129 8.40 -3.24 -5.45
N ASP A 130 7.95 -3.65 -6.64
CA ASP A 130 8.76 -4.44 -7.59
C ASP A 130 9.95 -3.63 -8.08
N ALA A 131 9.72 -2.37 -8.46
CA ALA A 131 10.78 -1.46 -8.88
C ALA A 131 11.81 -1.23 -7.75
N LEU A 132 11.34 -1.11 -6.51
CA LEU A 132 12.21 -1.01 -5.33
C LEU A 132 13.01 -2.31 -5.12
N ALA A 133 12.35 -3.47 -5.20
CA ALA A 133 12.95 -4.78 -5.01
C ALA A 133 13.98 -5.16 -6.09
N THR A 134 13.77 -4.70 -7.32
CA THR A 134 14.62 -4.95 -8.50
C THR A 134 15.75 -3.93 -8.65
N ASN A 135 15.68 -2.81 -7.93
CA ASN A 135 16.76 -1.84 -7.90
C ASN A 135 18.06 -2.53 -7.44
N GLN A 136 19.17 -2.22 -8.12
CA GLN A 136 20.45 -2.90 -7.90
C GLN A 136 20.94 -2.85 -6.45
N LEU A 137 20.56 -1.80 -5.72
CA LEU A 137 20.86 -1.64 -4.30
C LEU A 137 20.16 -2.69 -3.42
N PHE A 138 19.08 -3.29 -3.91
CA PHE A 138 18.25 -4.26 -3.17
C PHE A 138 18.35 -5.71 -3.69
N LYS A 139 18.94 -5.94 -4.88
CA LYS A 139 18.93 -7.22 -5.62
C LYS A 139 19.41 -8.46 -4.86
N THR A 140 20.23 -8.32 -3.82
CA THR A 140 20.90 -9.46 -3.18
C THR A 140 19.98 -10.24 -2.22
N ALA A 141 18.89 -9.65 -1.70
CA ALA A 141 18.01 -10.32 -0.72
C ALA A 141 16.57 -10.60 -1.20
N THR A 142 16.14 -10.10 -2.38
CA THR A 142 14.72 -10.07 -2.77
C THR A 142 14.23 -11.22 -3.65
N ARG A 143 15.09 -12.16 -4.07
CA ARG A 143 14.75 -13.15 -5.13
C ARG A 143 13.47 -13.96 -4.86
N SER A 144 13.23 -14.38 -3.61
CA SER A 144 12.03 -15.17 -3.27
C SER A 144 10.76 -14.32 -3.19
N GLN A 145 10.83 -13.10 -2.65
CA GLN A 145 9.69 -12.17 -2.61
C GLN A 145 9.35 -11.62 -3.99
N MET A 146 10.34 -11.47 -4.88
CA MET A 146 10.12 -11.07 -6.27
C MET A 146 9.22 -12.04 -7.03
N ALA A 147 9.34 -13.36 -6.77
CA ALA A 147 8.46 -14.35 -7.39
C ALA A 147 7.00 -14.13 -6.96
N GLN A 148 6.78 -13.96 -5.66
CA GLN A 148 5.45 -13.72 -5.08
C GLN A 148 4.84 -12.40 -5.55
N LEU A 149 5.67 -11.38 -5.76
CA LEU A 149 5.22 -10.06 -6.17
C LEU A 149 4.82 -10.02 -7.65
N LYS A 150 5.52 -10.77 -8.51
CA LYS A 150 5.13 -10.98 -9.91
C LYS A 150 3.84 -11.78 -10.05
N GLU A 151 3.62 -12.77 -9.19
CA GLU A 151 2.35 -13.49 -9.13
C GLU A 151 1.18 -12.60 -8.72
N ALA A 152 1.40 -11.63 -7.83
CA ALA A 152 0.37 -10.71 -7.36
C ALA A 152 0.03 -9.58 -8.36
N ILE A 153 0.91 -9.30 -9.33
CA ILE A 153 0.72 -8.29 -10.38
C ILE A 153 -0.03 -8.86 -11.60
N ASN A 154 0.12 -10.17 -11.87
CA ASN A 154 -0.49 -10.87 -13.00
C ASN A 154 -1.97 -11.21 -12.80
#